data_AF-A0A545AHV3-F1
#
_entry.id   AF-A0A545AHV3-F1
#
_cell.length_a   1.000
_cell.length_b   1.000
_cell.length_c   1.000
_cell.angle_alpha   90.00
_cell.angle_beta   90.00
_cell.angle_gamma   90.00
#
_symmetry.space_group_name_H-M   'P 1'
#
loop_
_entity.id
_entity.type
_entity.pdbx_description
1 polymer ?
#
loop_
_entity_poly.entity_id
_entity_poly.type
_entity_poly.pdbx_seq_one_letter_code
_entity_poly.pdbx_strand_id
1 'polypeptide(L)'
;MSRRWIVLVGLALVSACGTADPAPTAGSPSQSAAASGDQLCGHLEQIEPQVAAATSPSDARTIVSIQVATIASSNPGLRDAIATQLDTLTTKSCPQTRQAILAKVGADSFADVVKE
;
A
#
# COMPACT_ATOMS: atom_id res chain seq x y z
N MET A 1 12.21 68.49 13.02
CA MET A 1 12.99 68.08 14.22
C MET A 1 12.35 66.84 14.81
N SER A 2 13.19 65.89 15.26
CA SER A 2 12.88 64.62 15.98
C SER A 2 12.46 63.42 15.10
N ARG A 3 13.37 62.50 14.74
CA ARG A 3 13.96 61.36 15.53
C ARG A 3 12.94 60.21 15.67
N ARG A 4 13.20 58.92 15.46
CA ARG A 4 14.38 58.08 15.16
C ARG A 4 13.81 56.69 14.76
N TRP A 5 14.41 56.05 13.76
CA TRP A 5 14.19 54.64 13.41
C TRP A 5 15.11 53.73 14.25
N ILE A 6 14.62 52.57 14.72
CA ILE A 6 15.32 51.32 15.17
C ILE A 6 14.18 50.30 15.42
N VAL A 7 13.92 49.34 14.51
CA VAL A 7 14.48 47.98 14.39
C VAL A 7 14.04 47.01 15.51
N LEU A 8 13.16 46.08 15.14
CA LEU A 8 13.15 44.71 15.67
C LEU A 8 13.12 43.76 14.46
N VAL A 9 14.34 43.38 14.05
CA VAL A 9 14.65 42.29 13.13
C VAL A 9 14.13 40.99 13.76
N GLY A 10 13.10 40.42 13.15
CA GLY A 10 12.68 39.06 13.43
C GLY A 10 13.76 38.08 12.96
N LEU A 11 14.23 37.24 13.87
CA LEU A 11 15.13 36.12 13.63
C LEU A 11 14.64 35.25 12.47
N ALA A 12 15.26 35.41 11.31
CA ALA A 12 15.30 34.41 10.25
C ALA A 12 16.77 34.06 10.03
N LEU A 13 17.29 33.16 10.86
CA LEU A 13 18.59 32.52 10.66
C LEU A 13 18.38 31.01 10.69
N VAL A 14 18.40 30.39 9.51
CA VAL A 14 19.41 29.37 9.23
C VAL A 14 19.68 29.29 7.73
N SER A 15 20.96 29.49 7.40
CA SER A 15 21.55 29.16 6.10
C SER A 15 21.54 27.66 5.88
N ALA A 16 21.26 27.24 4.65
CA ALA A 16 21.84 26.02 4.08
C ALA A 16 21.98 26.19 2.56
N CYS A 17 23.06 26.87 2.15
CA CYS A 17 23.77 26.46 0.94
C CYS A 17 24.48 25.15 1.31
N GLY A 18 23.97 24.05 0.79
CA GLY A 18 24.52 22.72 1.00
C GLY A 18 24.16 21.87 -0.20
N THR A 19 25.11 21.74 -1.12
CA THR A 19 25.15 20.69 -2.14
C THR A 19 25.13 19.35 -1.41
N ALA A 20 23.94 18.77 -1.28
CA ALA A 20 23.76 17.39 -0.84
C ALA A 20 23.19 16.64 -2.04
N ASP A 21 24.08 15.87 -2.66
CA ASP A 21 23.80 14.64 -3.39
C ASP A 21 22.46 14.00 -2.92
N PRO A 22 21.57 13.54 -3.80
CA PRO A 22 20.48 12.67 -3.37
C PRO A 22 21.08 11.34 -2.97
N ALA A 23 21.67 11.27 -1.77
CA ALA A 23 21.81 10.02 -1.05
C ALA A 23 20.41 9.39 -1.04
N PRO A 24 20.23 8.15 -1.52
CA PRO A 24 18.94 7.51 -1.48
C PRO A 24 18.58 7.41 0.00
N THR A 25 17.71 8.29 0.46
CA THR A 25 17.07 8.18 1.76
C THR A 25 16.50 6.78 1.77
N ALA A 26 17.09 5.90 2.58
CA ALA A 26 16.61 4.57 2.81
C ALA A 26 15.10 4.70 3.02
N GLY A 27 14.34 4.26 2.02
CA GLY A 27 12.91 4.52 1.94
C GLY A 27 12.30 4.07 3.25
N SER A 28 11.66 5.00 3.96
CA SER A 28 10.94 4.67 5.19
C SER A 28 10.10 3.43 4.90
N PRO A 29 10.29 2.31 5.61
CA PRO A 29 9.57 1.07 5.31
C PRO A 29 8.04 1.29 5.35
N SER A 30 7.59 2.31 6.08
CA SER A 30 6.21 2.78 6.13
C SER A 30 5.67 3.39 4.83
N GLN A 31 6.50 4.06 4.00
CA GLN A 31 6.05 4.58 2.70
C GLN A 31 5.93 3.48 1.66
N SER A 32 6.88 2.54 1.64
CA SER A 32 6.83 1.38 0.75
C SER A 32 5.69 0.44 1.10
N ALA A 33 5.43 0.20 2.40
CA ALA A 33 4.33 -0.64 2.85
C ALA A 33 2.94 -0.01 2.62
N ALA A 34 2.80 1.31 2.82
CA ALA A 34 1.55 2.00 2.52
C ALA A 34 1.25 2.00 1.01
N ALA A 35 2.21 2.41 0.18
CA ALA A 35 2.07 2.35 -1.28
C ALA A 35 1.80 0.93 -1.80
N SER A 36 2.42 -0.07 -1.16
CA SER A 36 2.15 -1.49 -1.42
C SER A 36 0.73 -1.91 -1.06
N GLY A 37 0.21 -1.45 0.08
CA GLY A 37 -1.15 -1.73 0.53
C GLY A 37 -2.20 -1.08 -0.38
N ASP A 38 -1.99 0.16 -0.80
CA ASP A 38 -2.88 0.87 -1.73
C ASP A 38 -2.88 0.23 -3.13
N GLN A 39 -1.71 -0.15 -3.67
CA GLN A 39 -1.66 -0.86 -4.96
C GLN A 39 -2.36 -2.21 -4.90
N LEU A 40 -2.07 -2.99 -3.86
CA LEU A 40 -2.70 -4.30 -3.66
C LEU A 40 -4.22 -4.16 -3.53
N CYS A 41 -4.65 -3.13 -2.81
CA CYS A 41 -6.06 -2.83 -2.60
C CYS A 41 -6.79 -2.45 -3.89
N GLY A 42 -6.21 -1.55 -4.69
CA GLY A 42 -6.79 -1.18 -5.98
C GLY A 42 -6.92 -2.37 -6.94
N HIS A 43 -6.00 -3.34 -6.87
CA HIS A 43 -6.15 -4.59 -7.60
C HIS A 43 -7.28 -5.47 -7.05
N LEU A 44 -7.41 -5.58 -5.73
CA LEU A 44 -8.50 -6.34 -5.10
C LEU A 44 -9.86 -5.77 -5.46
N GLU A 45 -10.01 -4.44 -5.45
CA GLU A 45 -11.25 -3.75 -5.86
C GLU A 45 -11.59 -4.02 -7.34
N GLN A 46 -10.59 -4.10 -8.22
CA GLN A 46 -10.82 -4.43 -9.63
C GLN A 46 -11.29 -5.87 -9.85
N ILE A 47 -10.88 -6.80 -9.00
CA ILE A 47 -11.23 -8.22 -9.12
C ILE A 47 -12.46 -8.59 -8.29
N GLU A 48 -12.83 -7.79 -7.29
CA GLU A 48 -14.02 -7.96 -6.45
C GLU A 48 -15.28 -8.27 -7.28
N PRO A 49 -15.63 -7.55 -8.37
CA PRO A 49 -16.80 -7.90 -9.18
C PRO A 49 -16.67 -9.26 -9.89
N GLN A 50 -15.45 -9.66 -10.28
CA GLN A 50 -15.21 -10.98 -10.91
C GLN A 50 -15.34 -12.10 -9.88
N VAL A 51 -14.82 -11.88 -8.67
CA VAL A 51 -14.97 -12.76 -7.52
C VAL A 51 -16.45 -12.88 -7.14
N ALA A 52 -17.18 -11.77 -7.07
CA ALA A 52 -18.61 -11.73 -6.77
C ALA A 52 -19.44 -12.49 -7.83
N ALA A 53 -19.06 -12.37 -9.11
CA ALA A 53 -19.66 -13.08 -10.23
C ALA A 53 -19.29 -14.57 -10.31
N ALA A 54 -18.31 -15.04 -9.52
CA ALA A 54 -17.94 -16.44 -9.49
C ALA A 54 -19.12 -17.32 -9.05
N THR A 55 -19.30 -18.42 -9.77
CA THR A 55 -20.37 -19.42 -9.55
C THR A 55 -20.09 -20.32 -8.36
N SER A 56 -18.83 -20.49 -7.98
CA SER A 56 -18.40 -21.31 -6.85
C SER A 56 -17.28 -20.63 -6.04
N PRO A 57 -17.12 -20.98 -4.75
CA PRO A 57 -16.00 -20.49 -3.93
C PRO A 57 -14.64 -20.90 -4.50
N SER A 58 -14.54 -22.08 -5.14
CA SER A 58 -13.32 -22.53 -5.83
C SER A 58 -12.95 -21.67 -7.04
N ASP A 59 -13.94 -21.24 -7.83
CA ASP A 59 -13.72 -20.30 -8.95
C ASP A 59 -13.25 -18.94 -8.43
N ALA A 60 -13.91 -18.43 -7.39
CA ALA A 60 -13.50 -17.20 -6.69
C ALA A 60 -12.04 -17.31 -6.19
N ARG A 61 -11.67 -18.45 -5.59
CA ARG A 61 -10.31 -18.70 -5.09
C ARG A 61 -9.30 -18.63 -6.21
N THR A 62 -9.60 -19.30 -7.31
CA THR A 62 -8.75 -19.33 -8.50
C THR A 62 -8.51 -17.93 -9.07
N ILE A 63 -9.57 -17.12 -9.18
CA ILE A 63 -9.47 -15.72 -9.65
C ILE A 63 -8.55 -14.91 -8.75
N VAL A 64 -8.74 -14.99 -7.42
CA VAL A 64 -7.91 -14.28 -6.44
C VAL A 64 -6.46 -14.75 -6.51
N SER A 65 -6.21 -16.06 -6.51
CA SER A 65 -4.85 -16.61 -6.52
C SER A 65 -4.08 -16.26 -7.80
N ILE A 66 -4.73 -16.34 -8.97
CA ILE A 66 -4.12 -15.91 -10.24
C ILE A 66 -3.76 -14.43 -10.20
N GLN A 67 -4.65 -13.59 -9.67
CA GLN A 67 -4.43 -12.15 -9.64
C GLN A 67 -3.35 -11.75 -8.64
N VAL A 68 -3.37 -12.33 -7.44
CA VAL A 68 -2.30 -12.11 -6.46
C VAL A 68 -0.95 -12.59 -7.01
N ALA A 69 -0.90 -13.74 -7.70
CA ALA A 69 0.31 -14.22 -8.37
C ALA A 69 0.76 -13.29 -9.53
N THR A 70 -0.19 -12.71 -10.28
CA THR A 70 0.09 -11.76 -11.37
C THR A 70 0.70 -10.47 -10.82
N ILE A 71 0.17 -9.94 -9.72
CA ILE A 71 0.70 -8.74 -9.04
C ILE A 71 2.08 -9.02 -8.48
N ALA A 72 2.25 -10.16 -7.80
CA ALA A 72 3.52 -10.62 -7.25
C ALA A 72 4.60 -10.79 -8.32
N SER A 73 4.22 -11.22 -9.53
CA SER A 73 5.12 -11.35 -10.68
C SER A 73 5.45 -10.01 -11.35
N SER A 74 4.46 -9.11 -11.44
CA SER A 74 4.61 -7.80 -12.07
C SER A 74 5.31 -6.77 -11.16
N ASN A 75 5.27 -7.00 -9.85
CA ASN A 75 5.85 -6.11 -8.84
C ASN A 75 6.73 -6.92 -7.86
N PRO A 76 8.02 -7.12 -8.18
CA PRO A 76 8.91 -7.92 -7.33
C PRO A 76 9.07 -7.33 -5.91
N GLY A 77 8.96 -6.00 -5.75
CA GLY A 77 8.98 -5.34 -4.44
C GLY A 77 7.73 -5.62 -3.58
N LEU A 78 6.62 -6.03 -4.21
CA LEU A 78 5.38 -6.44 -3.54
C LEU A 78 5.35 -7.94 -3.24
N ARG A 79 6.25 -8.73 -3.82
CA ARG A 79 6.23 -10.20 -3.71
C ARG A 79 6.36 -10.68 -2.27
N ASP A 80 7.34 -10.14 -1.54
CA ASP A 80 7.55 -10.46 -0.13
C ASP A 80 6.42 -9.91 0.76
N ALA A 81 5.91 -8.71 0.45
CA ALA A 81 4.80 -8.11 1.16
C ALA A 81 3.49 -8.92 0.99
N ILE A 82 3.24 -9.46 -0.19
CA ILE A 82 2.14 -10.39 -0.48
C ILE A 82 2.37 -11.73 0.24
N ALA A 83 3.60 -12.25 0.25
CA ALA A 83 3.86 -13.53 0.90
C ALA A 83 3.74 -13.47 2.43
N THR A 84 4.05 -12.33 3.06
CA THR A 84 4.19 -12.22 4.52
C THR A 84 3.21 -11.27 5.19
N GLN A 85 2.66 -10.28 4.46
CA GLN A 85 1.87 -9.18 5.03
C GLN A 85 0.55 -8.91 4.29
N LEU A 86 0.17 -9.71 3.29
CA LEU A 86 -1.06 -9.54 2.49
C LEU A 86 -2.29 -9.30 3.37
N ASP A 87 -2.44 -10.10 4.42
CA ASP A 87 -3.56 -9.94 5.34
C ASP A 87 -3.53 -8.61 6.11
N THR A 88 -2.35 -8.20 6.58
CA THR A 88 -2.19 -6.96 7.33
C THR A 88 -2.40 -5.73 6.44
N LEU A 89 -1.88 -5.78 5.21
CA LEU A 89 -1.97 -4.70 4.23
C LEU A 89 -3.43 -4.51 3.79
N THR A 90 -4.12 -5.58 3.43
CA THR A 90 -5.53 -5.52 3.03
C THR A 90 -6.44 -5.11 4.19
N THR A 91 -6.17 -5.54 5.42
CA THR A 91 -6.94 -5.11 6.60
C THR A 91 -6.80 -3.61 6.85
N LYS A 92 -5.63 -3.02 6.61
CA LYS A 92 -5.41 -1.57 6.79
C LYS A 92 -5.90 -0.73 5.62
N SER A 93 -5.65 -1.17 4.38
CA SER A 93 -5.92 -0.38 3.18
C SER A 93 -7.35 -0.55 2.66
N CYS A 94 -7.92 -1.76 2.67
CA CYS A 94 -9.33 -1.99 2.33
C CYS A 94 -9.95 -3.16 3.09
N PRO A 95 -10.39 -2.93 4.33
CA PRO A 95 -11.06 -3.95 5.11
C PRO A 95 -12.37 -4.43 4.49
N GLN A 96 -13.09 -3.58 3.75
CA GLN A 96 -14.38 -3.91 3.14
C GLN A 96 -14.22 -4.86 1.94
N THR A 97 -13.36 -4.51 0.98
CA THR A 97 -13.04 -5.36 -0.18
C THR A 97 -12.44 -6.70 0.25
N ARG A 98 -11.55 -6.67 1.25
CA ARG A 98 -11.04 -7.89 1.89
C ARG A 98 -12.18 -8.78 2.37
N GLN A 99 -13.11 -8.25 3.16
CA GLN A 99 -14.23 -9.05 3.67
C GLN A 99 -15.14 -9.56 2.56
N ALA A 100 -15.45 -8.74 1.56
CA ALA A 100 -16.30 -9.12 0.44
C ALA A 100 -15.70 -10.30 -0.35
N ILE A 101 -14.40 -10.22 -0.64
CA ILE A 101 -13.67 -11.30 -1.31
C ILE A 101 -13.65 -12.53 -0.41
N LEU A 102 -13.15 -12.42 0.82
CA LEU A 102 -13.03 -13.55 1.77
C LEU A 102 -14.36 -14.28 2.02
N ALA A 103 -15.46 -13.53 2.17
CA ALA A 103 -16.80 -14.10 2.32
C ALA A 103 -17.24 -14.91 1.10
N LYS A 104 -16.87 -14.47 -0.11
CA LYS A 104 -17.20 -15.15 -1.35
C LYS A 104 -16.32 -16.37 -1.61
N VAL A 105 -15.04 -16.32 -1.22
CA VAL A 105 -14.13 -17.49 -1.29
C VAL A 105 -14.39 -18.51 -0.18
N GLY A 106 -15.02 -18.09 0.92
CA GLY A 106 -15.21 -18.92 2.10
C GLY A 106 -13.92 -19.15 2.89
N ALA A 107 -13.04 -18.13 2.95
CA ALA A 107 -11.77 -18.19 3.66
C ALA A 107 -11.68 -17.11 4.75
N ASP A 108 -10.95 -17.38 5.83
CA ASP A 108 -10.74 -16.42 6.92
C ASP A 108 -9.57 -15.45 6.65
N SER A 109 -8.65 -15.83 5.76
CA SER A 109 -7.45 -15.07 5.44
C SER A 109 -7.09 -15.18 3.95
N PHE A 110 -6.42 -14.16 3.40
CA PHE A 110 -5.90 -14.27 2.04
C PHE A 110 -4.72 -15.23 1.98
N ALA A 111 -3.94 -15.33 3.08
CA ALA A 111 -2.87 -16.30 3.21
C ALA A 111 -3.35 -17.76 2.99
N ASP A 112 -4.57 -18.11 3.40
CA ASP A 112 -5.19 -19.40 3.08
C ASP A 112 -5.49 -19.50 1.58
N VAL A 113 -6.00 -18.45 0.96
CA VAL A 113 -6.38 -18.43 -0.46
C VAL A 113 -5.19 -18.71 -1.38
N VAL A 114 -4.02 -18.12 -1.10
CA VAL A 114 -2.81 -18.24 -1.94
C VAL A 114 -1.86 -19.40 -1.59
N LYS A 115 -2.11 -20.18 -0.52
CA LYS A 115 -1.23 -21.29 -0.11
C LYS A 115 -1.56 -22.66 -0.71
N GLU A 116 -2.61 -22.77 -1.52
CA GLU A 116 -3.00 -24.02 -2.20
C GLU A 116 -2.20 -24.31 -3.47
#